data_AF-A0A0H3M0N9-F1
#
_entry.id   AF-A0A0H3M0N9-F1
#
_cell.length_a   1.000
_cell.length_b   1.000
_cell.length_c   1.000
_cell.angle_alpha   90.00
_cell.angle_beta   90.00
_cell.angle_gamma   90.00
#
_symmetry.space_group_name_H-M   'P 1'
#
loop_
_entity.id
_entity.type
_entity.pdbx_description
1 polymer ?
#
loop_
_entity_poly.entity_id
_entity_poly.type
_entity_poly.pdbx_seq_one_letter_code
_entity_poly.pdbx_strand_id
1 'polypeptide(L)'
;MFLFLLKSESTYKYLFITMVTLISLLLLMLIVIRVIYFSKDKSSLDQKKLIFQEYISSLQFNHLPEMIISEKLSQDTIRGTSAFIDIPRTKIEINGHIIHNKDEKNDGTNTIEKVQCKNSYKFSSLEHLHKQYVYSLIGSDSDISALDHRIKAAAYLEHIFKEHGQIPQRNLIHELVTYLHQGAYIGQPLILIYDSLIEHIAKHNEHIISKDSIVSIKVLNRHSIQLNIKQKLNVKTFDSDYNLIDKPKYTINPEISFVMSSVPNNITSPILYSQVQIKFNKPKPLSKYFSTGTREHIKNGHKFIVSIKNGINKVILRMSNFKSPPHSAYLQSKGDYKISEYYAQEDAHTYLDSTTCSGSCSRQKPDTL
;
A
#
# COMPACT_ATOMS: atom_id res chain seq x y z
N MET A 1 -22.88 37.10 74.27
CA MET A 1 -24.16 37.71 73.85
C MET A 1 -24.17 37.86 72.32
N PHE A 2 -24.20 36.74 71.59
CA PHE A 2 -24.15 36.71 70.11
C PHE A 2 -24.85 35.46 69.57
N LEU A 3 -25.94 35.05 70.22
CA LEU A 3 -26.73 33.86 69.87
C LEU A 3 -28.23 34.14 69.94
N PHE A 4 -28.63 35.37 69.61
CA PHE A 4 -30.03 35.77 69.62
C PHE A 4 -30.34 36.71 68.45
N LEU A 5 -30.24 36.19 67.22
CA LEU A 5 -30.82 36.83 66.02
C LEU A 5 -31.11 35.81 64.90
N LEU A 6 -31.64 34.63 65.26
CA LEU A 6 -32.23 33.68 64.31
C LEU A 6 -33.63 33.31 64.79
N LYS A 7 -34.50 34.32 64.86
CA LYS A 7 -35.91 34.17 65.23
C LYS A 7 -36.80 34.77 64.14
N SER A 8 -36.66 34.23 62.93
CA SER A 8 -37.65 34.38 61.87
C SER A 8 -37.42 33.27 60.85
N GLU A 9 -38.44 32.46 60.56
CA GLU A 9 -38.44 31.52 59.43
C GLU A 9 -38.05 32.21 58.11
N SER A 10 -38.31 33.52 57.99
CA SER A 10 -37.93 34.29 56.81
C SER A 10 -36.41 34.34 56.64
N THR A 11 -35.64 34.54 57.71
CA THR A 11 -34.18 34.70 57.63
C THR A 11 -33.49 33.41 57.18
N TYR A 12 -33.96 32.25 57.65
CA TYR A 12 -33.47 30.95 57.17
C TYR A 12 -33.85 30.69 55.71
N LYS A 13 -35.07 31.05 55.29
CA LYS A 13 -35.47 30.97 53.88
C LYS A 13 -34.61 31.85 52.99
N TYR A 14 -34.32 33.09 53.40
CA TYR A 14 -33.44 34.00 52.66
C TYR A 14 -31.99 33.49 52.60
N LEU A 15 -31.45 32.94 53.71
CA LEU A 15 -30.11 32.36 53.75
C LEU A 15 -30.01 31.11 52.86
N PHE A 16 -31.04 30.27 52.88
CA PHE A 16 -31.11 29.08 52.03
C PHE A 16 -31.21 29.43 50.55
N ILE A 17 -32.08 30.39 50.19
CA ILE A 17 -32.21 30.88 48.81
C ILE A 17 -30.89 31.49 48.34
N THR A 18 -30.25 32.33 49.13
CA THR A 18 -28.95 32.94 48.75
C THR A 18 -27.85 31.89 48.58
N MET A 19 -27.78 30.87 49.43
CA MET A 19 -26.83 29.75 49.27
C MET A 19 -27.10 28.93 48.00
N VAL A 20 -28.35 28.56 47.73
CA VAL A 20 -28.72 27.83 46.50
C VAL A 20 -28.42 28.64 45.25
N THR A 21 -28.68 29.95 45.29
CA THR A 21 -28.40 30.86 44.17
C THR A 21 -26.89 30.98 43.93
N LEU A 22 -26.09 31.08 45.00
CA LEU A 22 -24.63 31.14 44.93
C LEU A 22 -24.04 29.85 44.33
N ILE A 23 -24.50 28.68 44.80
CA ILE A 23 -24.11 27.37 44.27
C ILE A 23 -24.47 27.25 42.79
N SER A 24 -25.66 27.70 42.41
CA SER A 24 -26.12 27.67 41.01
C SER A 24 -25.26 28.57 40.11
N LEU A 25 -24.88 29.76 40.59
CA LEU A 25 -24.00 30.69 39.89
C LEU A 25 -22.59 30.10 39.71
N LEU A 26 -22.09 29.40 40.72
CA LEU A 26 -20.77 28.76 40.69
C LEU A 26 -20.75 27.58 39.72
N LEU A 27 -21.82 26.78 39.69
CA LEU A 27 -22.03 25.74 38.68
C LEU A 27 -22.11 26.31 37.26
N LEU A 28 -22.84 27.40 37.05
CA LEU A 28 -22.91 28.07 35.76
C LEU A 28 -21.54 28.58 35.29
N MET A 29 -20.79 29.22 36.19
CA MET A 29 -19.40 29.65 35.93
C MET A 29 -18.50 28.48 35.53
N LEU A 30 -18.58 27.34 36.24
CA LEU A 30 -17.82 26.15 35.89
C LEU A 30 -18.20 25.59 34.52
N ILE A 31 -19.49 25.58 34.17
CA ILE A 31 -19.96 25.16 32.84
C ILE A 31 -19.43 26.11 31.77
N VAL A 32 -19.52 27.43 31.97
CA VAL A 32 -19.03 28.44 31.02
C VAL A 32 -17.52 28.33 30.84
N ILE A 33 -16.74 28.17 31.92
CA ILE A 33 -15.29 27.93 31.85
C ILE A 33 -15.00 26.66 31.06
N ARG A 34 -15.76 25.57 31.29
CA ARG A 34 -15.61 24.31 30.55
C ARG A 34 -15.91 24.51 29.06
N VAL A 35 -16.99 25.23 28.72
CA VAL A 35 -17.38 25.55 27.33
C VAL A 35 -16.32 26.42 26.66
N ILE A 36 -15.79 27.45 27.34
CA ILE A 36 -14.70 28.29 26.82
C ILE A 36 -13.44 27.46 26.62
N TYR A 37 -13.05 26.63 27.58
CA TYR A 37 -11.87 25.77 27.48
C TYR A 37 -12.00 24.77 26.32
N PHE A 38 -13.13 24.05 26.22
CA PHE A 38 -13.39 23.14 25.09
C PHE A 38 -13.52 23.86 23.75
N SER A 39 -14.02 25.10 23.72
CA SER A 39 -14.10 25.91 22.50
C SER A 39 -12.73 26.48 22.09
N LYS A 40 -11.85 26.76 23.05
CA LYS A 40 -10.46 27.15 22.80
C LYS A 40 -9.64 25.95 22.32
N ASP A 41 -9.90 24.76 22.85
CA ASP A 41 -9.24 23.53 22.41
C ASP A 41 -9.68 23.08 21.00
N LYS A 42 -10.90 23.43 20.56
CA LYS A 42 -11.29 23.29 19.14
C LYS A 42 -10.38 24.08 18.18
N SER A 43 -9.72 25.15 18.63
CA SER A 43 -8.75 25.88 17.82
C SER A 43 -7.39 25.17 17.70
N SER A 44 -7.07 24.23 18.61
CA SER A 44 -5.86 23.40 18.53
C SER A 44 -6.01 22.27 17.49
N LEU A 45 -7.26 21.85 17.22
CA LEU A 45 -7.60 20.89 16.16
C LEU A 45 -7.40 21.46 14.74
N ASP A 46 -7.37 22.78 14.55
CA ASP A 46 -7.06 23.40 13.26
C ASP A 46 -5.54 23.60 13.04
N GLN A 47 -4.68 23.23 14.01
CA GLN A 47 -3.22 23.45 13.92
C GLN A 47 -2.36 22.22 13.63
N LYS A 48 -2.87 20.99 13.69
CA LYS A 48 -2.12 19.83 13.18
C LYS A 48 -2.40 19.59 11.70
N LYS A 49 -2.11 20.60 10.88
CA LYS A 49 -2.05 20.43 9.43
C LYS A 49 -0.82 19.56 9.13
N LEU A 50 -0.95 18.24 9.26
CA LEU A 50 0.15 17.34 8.92
C LEU A 50 0.35 17.46 7.41
N ILE A 51 1.43 18.14 7.01
CA ILE A 51 1.81 18.25 5.61
C ILE A 51 2.20 16.85 5.15
N PHE A 52 1.89 16.43 3.92
CA PHE A 52 2.16 15.09 3.41
C PHE A 52 3.59 14.61 3.70
N GLN A 53 4.58 15.50 3.58
CA GLN A 53 5.96 15.20 3.94
C GLN A 53 6.19 14.89 5.43
N GLU A 54 5.47 15.55 6.33
CA GLU A 54 5.54 15.30 7.77
C GLU A 54 4.94 13.94 8.11
N TYR A 55 3.86 13.53 7.42
CA TYR A 55 3.31 12.18 7.55
C TYR A 55 4.34 11.14 7.12
N ILE A 56 4.94 11.29 5.94
CA ILE A 56 5.98 10.37 5.49
C ILE A 56 7.15 10.30 6.49
N SER A 57 7.53 11.44 7.09
CA SER A 57 8.61 11.46 8.09
C SER A 57 8.27 10.76 9.41
N SER A 58 6.99 10.61 9.75
CA SER A 58 6.56 9.92 10.97
C SER A 58 6.54 8.39 10.83
N LEU A 59 6.34 7.89 9.60
CA LEU A 59 6.26 6.46 9.31
C LEU A 59 7.51 5.70 9.78
N GLN A 60 7.31 4.53 10.37
CA GLN A 60 8.39 3.58 10.63
C GLN A 60 8.75 2.86 9.33
N PHE A 61 9.99 2.36 9.23
CA PHE A 61 10.47 1.81 7.97
C PHE A 61 9.88 0.43 7.64
N ASN A 62 9.62 -0.41 8.63
CA ASN A 62 8.84 -1.65 8.45
C ASN A 62 7.50 -1.42 7.75
N HIS A 63 6.85 -0.26 7.95
CA HIS A 63 5.59 0.09 7.27
C HIS A 63 5.71 0.23 5.75
N LEU A 64 6.92 0.29 5.19
CA LEU A 64 7.15 0.69 3.81
C LEU A 64 7.28 -0.50 2.84
N PRO A 65 8.03 -1.58 3.14
CA PRO A 65 7.81 -2.87 2.49
C PRO A 65 6.36 -3.33 2.61
N GLU A 66 5.71 -3.03 3.75
CA GLU A 66 4.27 -3.28 3.96
C GLU A 66 3.37 -2.53 2.97
N MET A 67 3.85 -1.43 2.36
CA MET A 67 3.11 -0.70 1.30
C MET A 67 3.19 -1.35 -0.08
N ILE A 68 4.17 -2.22 -0.29
CA ILE A 68 4.31 -3.00 -1.52
C ILE A 68 3.72 -4.39 -1.33
N ILE A 69 3.81 -4.91 -0.11
CA ILE A 69 3.53 -6.30 0.24
C ILE A 69 2.70 -6.29 1.51
N SER A 70 1.46 -6.77 1.43
CA SER A 70 0.58 -6.83 2.60
C SER A 70 1.28 -7.39 3.83
N GLU A 71 1.17 -6.68 4.97
CA GLU A 71 1.66 -7.10 6.30
C GLU A 71 1.33 -8.58 6.61
N LYS A 72 0.17 -9.02 6.15
CA LYS A 72 -0.32 -10.38 6.28
C LYS A 72 -0.60 -10.96 4.90
N LEU A 73 0.10 -12.04 4.54
CA LEU A 73 -0.26 -12.85 3.38
C LEU A 73 -1.28 -13.89 3.82
N SER A 74 -2.51 -13.75 3.32
CA SER A 74 -3.54 -14.75 3.54
C SER A 74 -3.18 -16.05 2.83
N GLN A 75 -3.69 -17.16 3.35
CA GLN A 75 -3.53 -18.47 2.71
C GLN A 75 -4.03 -18.48 1.26
N ASP A 76 -5.07 -17.74 0.90
CA ASP A 76 -5.54 -17.67 -0.50
C ASP A 76 -4.52 -17.00 -1.44
N THR A 77 -3.81 -15.99 -0.94
CA THR A 77 -2.72 -15.33 -1.67
C THR A 77 -1.52 -16.26 -1.81
N ILE A 78 -1.14 -16.95 -0.72
CA ILE A 78 -0.04 -17.92 -0.73
C ILE A 78 -0.38 -19.12 -1.61
N ARG A 79 -1.62 -19.59 -1.63
CA ARG A 79 -2.06 -20.73 -2.44
C ARG A 79 -2.33 -20.37 -3.89
N GLY A 80 -2.42 -19.07 -4.21
CA GLY A 80 -2.71 -18.57 -5.56
C GLY A 80 -4.19 -18.64 -5.95
N THR A 81 -5.09 -18.99 -5.03
CA THR A 81 -6.54 -19.02 -5.26
C THR A 81 -7.05 -17.64 -5.67
N SER A 82 -6.52 -16.57 -5.08
CA SER A 82 -6.99 -15.23 -5.40
C SER A 82 -6.57 -14.76 -6.80
N ALA A 83 -5.44 -15.26 -7.32
CA ALA A 83 -5.01 -14.95 -8.68
C ALA A 83 -6.03 -15.45 -9.73
N PHE A 84 -6.69 -16.59 -9.49
CA PHE A 84 -7.76 -17.10 -10.36
C PHE A 84 -8.97 -16.16 -10.42
N ILE A 85 -9.29 -15.49 -9.32
CA ILE A 85 -10.43 -14.57 -9.22
C ILE A 85 -10.07 -13.20 -9.82
N ASP A 86 -8.82 -12.77 -9.61
CA ASP A 86 -8.42 -11.39 -9.85
C ASP A 86 -7.80 -11.15 -11.23
N ILE A 87 -7.15 -12.14 -11.83
CA ILE A 87 -6.66 -12.06 -13.22
C ILE A 87 -7.83 -11.66 -14.16
N PRO A 88 -9.03 -12.27 -14.08
CA PRO A 88 -10.19 -11.87 -14.87
C PRO A 88 -10.66 -10.42 -14.67
N ARG A 89 -10.34 -9.80 -13.53
CA ARG A 89 -10.79 -8.44 -13.14
C ARG A 89 -9.75 -7.36 -13.39
N THR A 90 -8.51 -7.74 -13.73
CA THR A 90 -7.37 -6.83 -13.83
C THR A 90 -6.98 -6.63 -15.27
N LYS A 91 -6.82 -5.38 -15.73
CA LYS A 91 -6.13 -5.17 -17.01
C LYS A 91 -4.64 -5.49 -16.84
N ILE A 92 -4.15 -6.51 -17.53
CA ILE A 92 -2.75 -6.95 -17.47
C ILE A 92 -2.07 -6.69 -18.81
N GLU A 93 -0.93 -6.01 -18.75
CA GLU A 93 -0.06 -5.75 -19.88
C GLU A 93 1.31 -6.39 -19.63
N ILE A 94 1.82 -7.20 -20.57
CA ILE A 94 3.16 -7.79 -20.51
C ILE A 94 3.97 -7.31 -21.73
N ASN A 95 5.13 -6.72 -21.48
CA ASN A 95 6.01 -6.15 -22.53
C ASN A 95 5.29 -5.18 -23.48
N GLY A 96 4.27 -4.47 -22.99
CA GLY A 96 3.46 -3.55 -23.80
C GLY A 96 2.30 -4.19 -24.55
N HIS A 97 2.14 -5.52 -24.49
CA HIS A 97 0.99 -6.23 -25.05
C HIS A 97 -0.11 -6.39 -24.00
N ILE A 98 -1.35 -6.05 -24.35
CA ILE A 98 -2.52 -6.30 -23.49
C ILE A 98 -2.81 -7.81 -23.55
N ILE A 99 -2.67 -8.48 -22.40
CA ILE A 99 -2.85 -9.92 -22.26
C ILE A 99 -4.25 -10.24 -21.75
N HIS A 100 -4.72 -9.41 -20.83
CA HIS A 100 -6.06 -9.50 -20.29
C HIS A 100 -6.68 -8.11 -20.27
N ASN A 101 -7.87 -8.00 -20.83
CA ASN A 101 -8.68 -6.81 -20.77
C ASN A 101 -10.00 -7.12 -20.08
N LYS A 102 -10.20 -6.56 -18.89
CA LYS A 102 -11.44 -6.72 -18.12
C LYS A 102 -12.70 -6.22 -18.85
N ASP A 103 -12.53 -5.33 -19.84
CA ASP A 103 -13.63 -4.72 -20.58
C ASP A 103 -14.06 -5.61 -21.78
N GLU A 104 -13.34 -6.70 -22.05
CA GLU A 104 -13.77 -7.70 -23.03
C GLU A 104 -14.89 -8.58 -22.45
N LYS A 105 -15.88 -8.91 -23.29
CA LYS A 105 -17.01 -9.77 -22.87
C LYS A 105 -16.47 -11.10 -22.37
N ASN A 106 -16.50 -11.30 -21.06
CA ASN A 106 -16.14 -12.56 -20.45
C ASN A 106 -17.31 -13.54 -20.68
N ASP A 107 -17.07 -14.59 -21.43
CA ASP A 107 -18.00 -15.71 -21.69
C ASP A 107 -18.26 -16.59 -20.44
N GLY A 108 -17.74 -16.17 -19.28
CA GLY A 108 -17.85 -16.87 -18.00
C GLY A 108 -16.74 -17.89 -17.74
N THR A 109 -15.87 -18.20 -18.71
CA THR A 109 -14.76 -19.15 -18.52
C THR A 109 -13.49 -18.43 -18.07
N ASN A 110 -12.77 -18.99 -17.09
CA ASN A 110 -11.52 -18.40 -16.59
C ASN A 110 -10.43 -18.39 -17.68
N THR A 111 -9.67 -17.31 -17.82
CA THR A 111 -8.60 -17.20 -18.84
C THR A 111 -7.54 -18.30 -18.70
N ILE A 112 -7.25 -18.75 -17.47
CA ILE A 112 -6.34 -19.87 -17.20
C ILE A 112 -6.91 -21.17 -17.78
N GLU A 113 -8.19 -21.46 -17.51
CA GLU A 113 -8.89 -22.65 -18.01
C GLU A 113 -8.98 -22.64 -19.54
N LYS A 114 -9.25 -21.48 -20.16
CA LYS A 114 -9.25 -21.34 -21.63
C LYS A 114 -7.91 -21.71 -22.25
N VAL A 115 -6.81 -21.22 -21.67
CA VAL A 115 -5.45 -21.54 -22.15
C VAL A 115 -5.14 -23.02 -21.96
N GLN A 116 -5.52 -23.59 -20.81
CA GLN A 116 -5.38 -25.02 -20.55
C GLN A 116 -6.14 -25.87 -21.59
N CYS A 117 -7.39 -25.53 -21.89
CA CYS A 117 -8.18 -26.22 -22.91
C CYS A 117 -7.58 -26.08 -24.32
N LYS A 118 -7.11 -24.89 -24.68
CA LYS A 118 -6.55 -24.60 -26.01
C LYS A 118 -5.20 -25.29 -26.25
N ASN A 119 -4.36 -25.43 -25.22
CA ASN A 119 -2.98 -25.89 -25.32
C ASN A 119 -2.61 -26.90 -24.20
N SER A 120 -3.45 -27.93 -24.00
CA SER A 120 -3.39 -28.84 -22.85
C SER A 120 -2.02 -29.49 -22.61
N TYR A 121 -1.37 -29.99 -23.66
CA TYR A 121 -0.04 -30.62 -23.55
C TYR A 121 1.03 -29.62 -23.09
N LYS A 122 1.09 -28.44 -23.72
CA LYS A 122 2.04 -27.38 -23.36
C LYS A 122 1.80 -26.88 -21.94
N PHE A 123 0.54 -26.72 -21.54
CA PHE A 123 0.16 -26.26 -20.20
C PHE A 123 0.55 -27.30 -19.14
N SER A 124 0.23 -28.56 -19.35
CA SER A 124 0.59 -29.67 -18.43
C SER A 124 2.10 -29.79 -18.23
N SER A 125 2.88 -29.59 -19.30
CA SER A 125 4.35 -29.56 -19.20
C SER A 125 4.85 -28.39 -18.34
N LEU A 126 4.24 -27.21 -18.46
CA LEU A 126 4.58 -26.06 -17.61
C LEU A 126 4.18 -26.30 -16.15
N GLU A 127 2.98 -26.81 -15.89
CA GLU A 127 2.55 -27.20 -14.54
C GLU A 127 3.55 -28.16 -13.88
N HIS A 128 4.02 -29.17 -14.62
CA HIS A 128 5.01 -30.11 -14.11
C HIS A 128 6.32 -29.42 -13.71
N LEU A 129 6.81 -28.47 -14.51
CA LEU A 129 8.02 -27.70 -14.20
C LEU A 129 7.84 -26.83 -12.94
N HIS A 130 6.68 -26.20 -12.77
CA HIS A 130 6.37 -25.40 -11.58
C HIS A 130 6.17 -26.27 -10.34
N LYS A 131 5.60 -27.47 -10.49
CA LYS A 131 5.50 -28.48 -9.43
C LYS A 131 6.89 -28.91 -8.95
N GLN A 132 7.81 -29.24 -9.87
CA GLN A 132 9.21 -29.54 -9.53
C GLN A 132 9.90 -28.37 -8.82
N TYR A 133 9.66 -27.13 -9.27
CA TYR A 133 10.17 -25.95 -8.60
C TYR A 133 9.68 -25.86 -7.14
N VAL A 134 8.38 -26.04 -6.88
CA VAL A 134 7.84 -26.01 -5.51
C VAL A 134 8.46 -27.12 -4.65
N TYR A 135 8.57 -28.34 -5.16
CA TYR A 135 9.23 -29.44 -4.44
C TYR A 135 10.69 -29.13 -4.10
N SER A 136 11.41 -28.44 -4.99
CA SER A 136 12.80 -28.03 -4.71
C SER A 136 12.93 -27.04 -3.54
N LEU A 137 11.84 -26.35 -3.19
CA LEU A 137 11.81 -25.38 -2.08
C LEU A 137 11.35 -26.00 -0.76
N ILE A 138 10.43 -26.96 -0.79
CA ILE A 138 9.77 -27.49 0.41
C ILE A 138 9.95 -28.99 0.65
N GLY A 139 10.71 -29.68 -0.20
CA GLY A 139 10.97 -31.13 -0.13
C GLY A 139 10.03 -31.95 -1.01
N SER A 140 10.53 -33.06 -1.57
CA SER A 140 9.80 -33.93 -2.50
C SER A 140 8.58 -34.63 -1.91
N ASP A 141 8.60 -34.88 -0.61
CA ASP A 141 7.59 -35.67 0.09
C ASP A 141 6.47 -34.80 0.68
N SER A 142 6.58 -33.48 0.50
CA SER A 142 5.60 -32.52 0.99
C SER A 142 4.29 -32.60 0.21
N ASP A 143 3.15 -32.59 0.91
CA ASP A 143 1.85 -32.43 0.28
C ASP A 143 1.70 -31.00 -0.26
N ILE A 144 1.71 -30.87 -1.59
CA ILE A 144 1.54 -29.60 -2.30
C ILE A 144 0.13 -29.41 -2.87
N SER A 145 -0.82 -30.27 -2.53
CA SER A 145 -2.19 -30.20 -3.05
C SER A 145 -2.83 -28.82 -2.85
N ALA A 146 -2.56 -28.18 -1.70
CA ALA A 146 -3.01 -26.83 -1.40
C ALA A 146 -2.37 -25.73 -2.28
N LEU A 147 -1.28 -26.01 -2.99
CA LEU A 147 -0.56 -25.08 -3.86
C LEU A 147 -0.89 -25.24 -5.36
N ASP A 148 -1.84 -26.11 -5.70
CA ASP A 148 -2.24 -26.39 -7.09
C ASP A 148 -2.61 -25.12 -7.86
N HIS A 149 -3.39 -24.22 -7.26
CA HIS A 149 -3.73 -22.94 -7.91
C HIS A 149 -2.50 -22.07 -8.18
N ARG A 150 -1.55 -21.98 -7.24
CA ARG A 150 -0.30 -21.24 -7.47
C ARG A 150 0.50 -21.83 -8.62
N ILE A 151 0.57 -23.17 -8.69
CA ILE A 151 1.28 -23.88 -9.77
C ILE A 151 0.65 -23.58 -11.12
N LYS A 152 -0.68 -23.64 -11.21
CA LYS A 152 -1.44 -23.32 -12.43
C LYS A 152 -1.32 -21.86 -12.84
N ALA A 153 -1.41 -20.93 -11.88
CA ALA A 153 -1.23 -19.50 -12.14
C ALA A 153 0.19 -19.20 -12.64
N ALA A 154 1.22 -19.83 -12.05
CA ALA A 154 2.60 -19.69 -12.50
C ALA A 154 2.80 -20.25 -13.93
N ALA A 155 2.24 -21.43 -14.21
CA ALA A 155 2.26 -22.04 -15.54
C ALA A 155 1.58 -21.16 -16.60
N TYR A 156 0.46 -20.54 -16.24
CA TYR A 156 -0.23 -19.58 -17.09
C TYR A 156 0.61 -18.33 -17.36
N LEU A 157 1.24 -17.74 -16.34
CA LEU A 157 2.15 -16.61 -16.55
C LEU A 157 3.35 -16.99 -17.43
N GLU A 158 3.99 -18.13 -17.18
CA GLU A 158 5.11 -18.61 -18.01
C GLU A 158 4.67 -18.83 -19.46
N HIS A 159 3.45 -19.36 -19.68
CA HIS A 159 2.87 -19.50 -21.01
C HIS A 159 2.77 -18.15 -21.73
N ILE A 160 2.22 -17.14 -21.07
CA ILE A 160 2.08 -15.79 -21.65
C ILE A 160 3.46 -15.17 -21.92
N PHE A 161 4.38 -15.21 -20.95
CA PHE A 161 5.73 -14.70 -21.13
C PHE A 161 6.43 -15.33 -22.34
N LYS A 162 6.21 -16.63 -22.57
CA LYS A 162 6.71 -17.35 -23.73
C LYS A 162 6.09 -16.86 -25.05
N GLU A 163 4.81 -16.52 -25.06
CA GLU A 163 4.13 -15.94 -26.24
C GLU A 163 4.65 -14.51 -26.56
N HIS A 164 5.12 -13.79 -25.55
CA HIS A 164 5.65 -12.42 -25.68
C HIS A 164 7.18 -12.32 -25.55
N GLY A 165 7.88 -13.42 -25.85
CA GLY A 165 9.30 -13.43 -26.25
C GLY A 165 10.36 -13.40 -25.15
N GLN A 166 10.00 -13.27 -23.87
CA GLN A 166 10.97 -13.30 -22.76
C GLN A 166 10.38 -13.94 -21.51
N ILE A 167 11.06 -14.95 -20.99
CA ILE A 167 10.62 -15.73 -19.82
C ILE A 167 11.51 -15.38 -18.61
N PRO A 168 10.97 -14.75 -17.56
CA PRO A 168 11.68 -14.54 -16.31
C PRO A 168 12.05 -15.86 -15.62
N GLN A 169 12.95 -15.81 -14.62
CA GLN A 169 13.21 -16.95 -13.76
C GLN A 169 11.94 -17.37 -13.00
N ARG A 170 11.82 -18.67 -12.71
CA ARG A 170 10.64 -19.24 -12.06
C ARG A 170 10.34 -18.63 -10.70
N ASN A 171 11.37 -18.29 -9.91
CA ASN A 171 11.16 -17.59 -8.65
C ASN A 171 10.49 -16.23 -8.86
N LEU A 172 10.86 -15.44 -9.88
CA LEU A 172 10.13 -14.21 -10.21
C LEU A 172 8.68 -14.46 -10.64
N ILE A 173 8.42 -15.53 -11.39
CA ILE A 173 7.05 -15.91 -11.80
C ILE A 173 6.21 -16.32 -10.58
N HIS A 174 6.77 -17.13 -9.68
CA HIS A 174 6.08 -17.51 -8.44
C HIS A 174 5.90 -16.30 -7.53
N GLU A 175 6.86 -15.39 -7.47
CA GLU A 175 6.73 -14.15 -6.71
C GLU A 175 5.56 -13.35 -7.30
N LEU A 176 5.52 -13.16 -8.61
CA LEU A 176 4.40 -12.55 -9.34
C LEU A 176 3.03 -13.17 -9.01
N VAL A 177 2.91 -14.48 -8.73
CA VAL A 177 1.61 -15.08 -8.37
C VAL A 177 1.07 -14.56 -7.04
N THR A 178 1.94 -14.38 -6.03
CA THR A 178 1.60 -13.69 -4.76
C THR A 178 1.07 -12.27 -5.03
N TYR A 179 1.56 -11.73 -6.13
CA TYR A 179 1.48 -10.38 -6.63
C TYR A 179 0.54 -10.28 -7.84
N LEU A 180 -0.50 -11.09 -7.93
CA LEU A 180 -1.62 -10.86 -8.86
C LEU A 180 -2.96 -10.78 -8.13
N HIS A 181 -2.93 -10.83 -6.80
CA HIS A 181 -4.07 -10.53 -5.95
C HIS A 181 -4.32 -9.01 -5.94
N GLN A 182 -5.39 -8.55 -6.60
CA GLN A 182 -5.84 -7.16 -6.62
C GLN A 182 -5.98 -6.61 -5.19
N GLY A 183 -6.52 -7.39 -4.25
CA GLY A 183 -6.71 -6.97 -2.86
C GLY A 183 -5.41 -6.66 -2.09
N ALA A 184 -4.28 -7.26 -2.48
CA ALA A 184 -2.98 -7.02 -1.84
C ALA A 184 -2.26 -5.77 -2.40
N TYR A 185 -2.78 -5.16 -3.47
CA TYR A 185 -2.19 -3.99 -4.12
C TYR A 185 -3.05 -2.75 -4.10
N ILE A 186 -4.36 -2.96 -4.18
CA ILE A 186 -5.37 -1.90 -4.22
C ILE A 186 -5.43 -1.18 -2.87
N GLY A 187 -5.10 -1.88 -1.78
CA GLY A 187 -5.15 -1.34 -0.43
C GLY A 187 -3.99 -0.42 -0.11
N GLN A 188 -2.77 -0.81 -0.40
CA GLN A 188 -1.61 -0.27 0.33
C GLN A 188 -1.17 1.14 -0.10
N PRO A 189 -0.98 1.46 -1.40
CA PRO A 189 -0.79 2.83 -1.84
C PRO A 189 -2.01 3.73 -1.57
N LEU A 190 -3.21 3.14 -1.57
CA LEU A 190 -4.46 3.83 -1.20
C LEU A 190 -4.50 4.15 0.30
N ILE A 191 -4.07 3.24 1.17
CA ILE A 191 -3.93 3.42 2.62
C ILE A 191 -2.94 4.55 2.88
N LEU A 192 -1.77 4.54 2.22
CA LEU A 192 -0.81 5.63 2.37
C LEU A 192 -1.42 6.99 2.02
N ILE A 193 -2.14 7.06 0.90
CA ILE A 193 -2.80 8.30 0.46
C ILE A 193 -3.93 8.67 1.41
N TYR A 194 -4.75 7.70 1.82
CA TYR A 194 -5.87 7.86 2.73
C TYR A 194 -5.40 8.37 4.08
N ASP A 195 -4.45 7.70 4.73
CA ASP A 195 -3.91 8.07 6.04
C ASP A 195 -3.24 9.44 5.99
N SER A 196 -2.53 9.75 4.91
CA SER A 196 -1.93 11.08 4.74
C SER A 196 -2.96 12.21 4.57
N LEU A 197 -4.21 11.87 4.25
CA LEU A 197 -5.30 12.80 3.96
C LEU A 197 -6.50 12.60 4.90
N ILE A 198 -6.41 11.74 5.90
CA ILE A 198 -7.56 11.22 6.64
C ILE A 198 -8.35 12.33 7.33
N GLU A 199 -7.63 13.30 7.93
CA GLU A 199 -8.24 14.47 8.56
C GLU A 199 -9.01 15.34 7.55
N HIS A 200 -8.46 15.49 6.34
CA HIS A 200 -9.16 16.22 5.28
C HIS A 200 -10.44 15.50 4.86
N ILE A 201 -10.31 14.20 4.59
CA ILE A 201 -11.38 13.33 4.12
C ILE A 201 -12.53 13.34 5.15
N ALA A 202 -12.22 13.18 6.43
CA ALA A 202 -13.19 13.25 7.52
C ALA A 202 -13.87 14.62 7.62
N LYS A 203 -13.10 15.73 7.59
CA LYS A 203 -13.65 17.09 7.72
C LYS A 203 -14.58 17.48 6.57
N HIS A 204 -14.39 16.91 5.38
CA HIS A 204 -15.14 17.26 4.17
C HIS A 204 -16.17 16.20 3.77
N ASN A 205 -16.39 15.18 4.61
CA ASN A 205 -17.26 14.05 4.35
C ASN A 205 -16.99 13.43 2.96
N GLU A 206 -15.71 13.25 2.66
CA GLU A 206 -15.24 12.69 1.41
C GLU A 206 -15.08 11.17 1.56
N HIS A 207 -15.28 10.44 0.47
CA HIS A 207 -15.12 9.00 0.42
C HIS A 207 -14.30 8.60 -0.81
N ILE A 208 -13.25 7.82 -0.61
CA ILE A 208 -12.43 7.30 -1.70
C ILE A 208 -13.06 6.01 -2.23
N ILE A 209 -13.30 5.95 -3.53
CA ILE A 209 -13.77 4.75 -4.22
C ILE A 209 -12.69 4.33 -5.21
N SER A 210 -12.15 3.15 -4.99
CA SER A 210 -11.23 2.50 -5.91
C SER A 210 -11.96 2.04 -7.17
N LYS A 211 -11.33 2.25 -8.33
CA LYS A 211 -11.64 1.51 -9.54
C LYS A 211 -10.55 0.45 -9.81
N ASP A 212 -10.83 -0.39 -10.79
CA ASP A 212 -9.93 -1.46 -11.22
C ASP A 212 -8.54 -0.93 -11.60
N SER A 213 -7.53 -1.74 -11.29
CA SER A 213 -6.12 -1.44 -11.55
C SER A 213 -5.68 -1.88 -12.95
N ILE A 214 -4.66 -1.21 -13.45
CA ILE A 214 -3.89 -1.63 -14.62
C ILE A 214 -2.52 -2.06 -14.13
N VAL A 215 -2.16 -3.31 -14.40
CA VAL A 215 -0.85 -3.88 -14.06
C VAL A 215 -0.04 -4.03 -15.35
N SER A 216 1.08 -3.34 -15.41
CA SER A 216 2.04 -3.43 -16.51
C SER A 216 3.32 -4.07 -16.02
N ILE A 217 3.73 -5.15 -16.69
CA ILE A 217 4.91 -5.95 -16.40
C ILE A 217 5.83 -5.85 -17.60
N LYS A 218 7.06 -5.39 -17.38
CA LYS A 218 8.12 -5.36 -18.40
C LYS A 218 9.24 -6.29 -17.97
N VAL A 219 9.53 -7.29 -18.80
CA VAL A 219 10.70 -8.14 -18.61
C VAL A 219 11.93 -7.33 -19.05
N LEU A 220 12.85 -7.09 -18.12
CA LEU A 220 14.10 -6.39 -18.41
C LEU A 220 15.16 -7.37 -18.88
N ASN A 221 15.23 -8.52 -18.22
CA ASN A 221 16.01 -9.70 -18.57
C ASN A 221 15.46 -10.90 -17.80
N ARG A 222 16.09 -12.09 -17.94
CA ARG A 222 15.64 -13.31 -17.26
C ARG A 222 15.61 -13.19 -15.72
N HIS A 223 16.44 -12.34 -15.13
CA HIS A 223 16.60 -12.17 -13.68
C HIS A 223 15.96 -10.89 -13.15
N SER A 224 15.29 -10.09 -13.98
CA SER A 224 14.69 -8.83 -13.54
C SER A 224 13.42 -8.49 -14.31
N ILE A 225 12.39 -8.13 -13.57
CA ILE A 225 11.12 -7.62 -14.10
C ILE A 225 10.77 -6.29 -13.46
N GLN A 226 10.27 -5.36 -14.25
CA GLN A 226 9.75 -4.09 -13.79
C GLN A 226 8.22 -4.16 -13.72
N LEU A 227 7.67 -3.84 -12.56
CA LEU A 227 6.23 -3.74 -12.35
C LEU A 227 5.82 -2.28 -12.25
N ASN A 228 4.66 -1.99 -12.82
CA ASN A 228 4.01 -0.71 -12.76
C ASN A 228 2.50 -0.92 -12.59
N ILE A 229 1.97 -0.54 -11.44
CA ILE A 229 0.56 -0.71 -11.11
C ILE A 229 -0.05 0.68 -11.01
N LYS A 230 -1.04 0.94 -11.88
CA LYS A 230 -1.79 2.19 -11.93
C LYS A 230 -3.20 1.97 -11.43
N GLN A 231 -3.71 2.93 -10.67
CA GLN A 231 -5.08 2.91 -10.21
C GLN A 231 -5.73 4.27 -10.38
N LYS A 232 -7.06 4.26 -10.51
CA LYS A 232 -7.89 5.46 -10.49
C LYS A 232 -8.74 5.46 -9.22
N LEU A 233 -8.51 6.44 -8.36
CA LEU A 233 -9.25 6.64 -7.11
C LEU A 233 -10.17 7.84 -7.27
N ASN A 234 -11.47 7.59 -7.25
CA ASN A 234 -12.47 8.63 -7.30
C ASN A 234 -12.82 9.08 -5.88
N VAL A 235 -12.66 10.36 -5.59
CA VAL A 235 -13.13 10.92 -4.32
C VAL A 235 -14.52 11.49 -4.54
N LYS A 236 -15.50 10.92 -3.86
CA LYS A 236 -16.90 11.36 -3.86
C LYS A 236 -17.23 12.04 -2.53
N THR A 237 -18.35 12.74 -2.47
CA THR A 237 -18.91 13.33 -1.24
C THR A 237 -20.32 12.84 -1.06
N PHE A 238 -20.87 12.98 0.14
CA PHE A 238 -22.29 12.74 0.38
C PHE A 238 -23.12 14.00 0.14
N ASP A 239 -24.38 13.84 -0.26
CA ASP A 239 -25.37 14.91 -0.29
C ASP A 239 -26.01 15.13 1.09
N SER A 240 -27.02 16.02 1.15
CA SER A 240 -27.74 16.35 2.39
C SER A 240 -28.50 15.16 2.99
N ASP A 241 -28.82 14.16 2.18
CA ASP A 241 -29.57 12.97 2.57
C ASP A 241 -28.63 11.79 2.87
N TYR A 242 -27.33 12.05 2.99
CA TYR A 242 -26.26 11.07 3.19
C TYR A 242 -26.14 10.03 2.06
N ASN A 243 -26.61 10.36 0.85
CA ASN A 243 -26.37 9.54 -0.33
C ASN A 243 -25.05 9.95 -0.99
N LEU A 244 -24.32 8.95 -1.48
CA LEU A 244 -23.02 9.17 -2.13
C LEU A 244 -23.21 9.77 -3.53
N ILE A 245 -22.73 11.00 -3.74
CA ILE A 245 -22.90 11.73 -5.00
C ILE A 245 -22.13 11.02 -6.12
N ASP A 246 -22.83 10.61 -7.18
CA ASP A 246 -22.23 9.79 -8.23
C ASP A 246 -21.06 10.45 -8.98
N LYS A 247 -21.10 11.77 -9.12
CA LYS A 247 -20.02 12.53 -9.74
C LYS A 247 -18.83 12.68 -8.78
N PRO A 248 -17.62 12.23 -9.15
CA PRO A 248 -16.45 12.44 -8.30
C PRO A 248 -16.12 13.93 -8.18
N LYS A 249 -15.83 14.37 -6.95
CA LYS A 249 -15.34 15.71 -6.64
C LYS A 249 -13.95 15.93 -7.25
N TYR A 250 -13.09 14.92 -7.14
CA TYR A 250 -11.80 14.85 -7.82
C TYR A 250 -11.31 13.40 -7.91
N THR A 251 -10.21 13.20 -8.65
CA THR A 251 -9.58 11.89 -8.83
C THR A 251 -8.12 11.94 -8.43
N ILE A 252 -7.65 10.90 -7.75
CA ILE A 252 -6.23 10.63 -7.50
C ILE A 252 -5.83 9.45 -8.38
N ASN A 253 -4.74 9.57 -9.13
CA ASN A 253 -4.24 8.50 -9.99
C ASN A 253 -2.89 8.02 -9.45
N PRO A 254 -2.88 7.20 -8.39
CA PRO A 254 -1.64 6.63 -7.89
C PRO A 254 -1.07 5.62 -8.88
N GLU A 255 0.25 5.59 -8.89
CA GLU A 255 1.04 4.60 -9.58
C GLU A 255 2.18 4.15 -8.66
N ILE A 256 2.29 2.84 -8.45
CA ILE A 256 3.44 2.23 -7.79
C ILE A 256 4.30 1.53 -8.83
N SER A 257 5.61 1.73 -8.76
CA SER A 257 6.58 1.08 -9.65
C SER A 257 7.76 0.56 -8.86
N PHE A 258 8.23 -0.63 -9.22
CA PHE A 258 9.41 -1.26 -8.62
C PHE A 258 10.00 -2.28 -9.61
N VAL A 259 11.25 -2.66 -9.37
CA VAL A 259 11.94 -3.73 -10.09
C VAL A 259 12.14 -4.89 -9.13
N MET A 260 11.63 -6.07 -9.49
CA MET A 260 11.94 -7.33 -8.81
C MET A 260 13.10 -8.00 -9.51
N SER A 261 14.12 -8.39 -8.75
CA SER A 261 15.30 -9.09 -9.27
C SER A 261 15.60 -10.34 -8.47
N SER A 262 15.91 -11.43 -9.17
CA SER A 262 16.36 -12.68 -8.60
C SER A 262 17.88 -12.80 -8.70
N VAL A 263 18.49 -13.53 -7.76
CA VAL A 263 19.91 -13.83 -7.83
C VAL A 263 20.16 -14.87 -8.93
N PRO A 264 21.09 -14.62 -9.88
CA PRO A 264 21.43 -15.60 -10.89
C PRO A 264 21.84 -16.93 -10.28
N ASN A 265 21.32 -18.03 -10.84
CA ASN A 265 21.60 -19.41 -10.41
C ASN A 265 21.23 -19.77 -8.96
N ASN A 266 20.52 -18.89 -8.23
CA ASN A 266 20.02 -19.19 -6.90
C ASN A 266 18.49 -19.03 -6.88
N ILE A 267 17.79 -20.15 -6.99
CA ILE A 267 16.33 -20.18 -7.06
C ILE A 267 15.66 -20.04 -5.68
N THR A 268 16.40 -20.24 -4.59
CA THR A 268 15.89 -20.18 -3.21
C THR A 268 16.12 -18.81 -2.57
N SER A 269 16.95 -17.96 -3.19
CA SER A 269 17.24 -16.64 -2.67
C SER A 269 15.99 -15.76 -2.61
N PRO A 270 15.88 -14.91 -1.58
CA PRO A 270 15.00 -13.74 -1.59
C PRO A 270 14.98 -12.97 -2.91
N ILE A 271 13.83 -12.38 -3.25
CA ILE A 271 13.71 -11.46 -4.37
C ILE A 271 14.06 -10.04 -3.89
N LEU A 272 14.94 -9.36 -4.63
CA LEU A 272 15.30 -7.97 -4.37
C LEU A 272 14.29 -7.03 -5.04
N TYR A 273 13.72 -6.13 -4.25
CA TYR A 273 12.90 -5.01 -4.70
C TYR A 273 13.77 -3.77 -4.76
N SER A 274 13.83 -3.15 -5.93
CA SER A 274 14.63 -1.94 -6.15
C SER A 274 13.85 -0.89 -6.93
N GLN A 275 14.35 0.34 -6.89
CA GLN A 275 13.74 1.50 -7.58
C GLN A 275 12.27 1.71 -7.18
N VAL A 276 11.95 1.39 -5.93
CA VAL A 276 10.61 1.53 -5.37
C VAL A 276 10.18 2.98 -5.42
N GLN A 277 9.06 3.23 -6.08
CA GLN A 277 8.51 4.57 -6.22
C GLN A 277 6.98 4.53 -6.23
N ILE A 278 6.38 5.41 -5.43
CA ILE A 278 4.96 5.76 -5.51
C ILE A 278 4.86 7.16 -6.11
N LYS A 279 4.02 7.34 -7.12
CA LYS A 279 3.76 8.65 -7.71
C LYS A 279 2.27 8.88 -7.87
N PHE A 280 1.83 10.10 -7.67
CA PHE A 280 0.45 10.50 -7.94
C PHE A 280 0.39 11.98 -8.24
N ASN A 281 -0.71 12.39 -8.88
CA ASN A 281 -0.98 13.80 -9.10
C ASN A 281 -1.62 14.39 -7.84
N LYS A 282 -1.05 15.47 -7.31
CA LYS A 282 -1.63 16.27 -6.23
C LYS A 282 -2.99 16.81 -6.68
N PRO A 283 -4.10 16.46 -6.01
CA PRO A 283 -5.38 17.05 -6.33
C PRO A 283 -5.37 18.54 -6.02
N LYS A 284 -5.88 19.37 -6.94
CA LYS A 284 -5.97 20.83 -6.72
C LYS A 284 -6.63 21.20 -5.38
N PRO A 285 -7.75 20.56 -4.96
CA PRO A 285 -8.38 20.86 -3.67
C PRO A 285 -7.47 20.57 -2.46
N LEU A 286 -6.55 19.62 -2.60
CA LEU A 286 -5.63 19.20 -1.56
C LEU A 286 -4.29 19.93 -1.61
N SER A 287 -4.16 20.94 -2.48
CA SER A 287 -2.87 21.57 -2.76
C SER A 287 -2.15 22.11 -1.52
N LYS A 288 -2.91 22.56 -0.53
CA LYS A 288 -2.42 23.08 0.76
C LYS A 288 -1.68 22.06 1.62
N TYR A 289 -1.88 20.76 1.41
CA TYR A 289 -1.25 19.67 2.18
C TYR A 289 0.11 19.23 1.64
N PHE A 290 0.61 19.90 0.59
CA PHE A 290 1.85 19.51 -0.07
C PHE A 290 2.75 20.73 -0.28
N SER A 291 3.89 20.74 0.39
CA SER A 291 4.93 21.75 0.16
C SER A 291 5.75 21.39 -1.06
N THR A 292 6.10 22.35 -1.89
CA THR A 292 6.96 22.07 -3.05
C THR A 292 8.42 22.00 -2.64
N GLY A 293 9.20 21.16 -3.32
CA GLY A 293 10.58 20.84 -2.96
C GLY A 293 10.85 19.35 -2.84
N THR A 294 12.11 19.02 -2.61
CA THR A 294 12.55 17.65 -2.32
C THR A 294 12.95 17.58 -0.85
N ARG A 295 12.39 16.61 -0.12
CA ARG A 295 12.79 16.30 1.26
C ARG A 295 13.34 14.89 1.31
N GLU A 296 14.46 14.75 2.01
CA GLU A 296 15.07 13.46 2.27
C GLU A 296 14.91 13.14 3.76
N HIS A 297 14.51 11.92 4.06
CA HIS A 297 14.32 11.43 5.42
C HIS A 297 15.12 10.13 5.57
N ILE A 298 15.99 10.06 6.56
CA ILE A 298 16.77 8.86 6.88
C ILE A 298 16.28 8.32 8.22
N LYS A 299 15.90 7.04 8.28
CA LYS A 299 15.44 6.37 9.49
C LYS A 299 15.96 4.94 9.51
N ASN A 300 16.63 4.55 10.60
CA ASN A 300 17.25 3.24 10.78
C ASN A 300 18.17 2.84 9.60
N GLY A 301 18.94 3.78 9.05
CA GLY A 301 19.81 3.52 7.89
C GLY A 301 19.09 3.50 6.53
N HIS A 302 17.78 3.70 6.47
CA HIS A 302 17.00 3.70 5.23
C HIS A 302 16.60 5.11 4.82
N LYS A 303 16.67 5.39 3.52
CA LYS A 303 16.40 6.71 2.94
C LYS A 303 15.06 6.73 2.19
N PHE A 304 14.28 7.79 2.45
CA PHE A 304 13.08 8.17 1.71
C PHE A 304 13.29 9.52 1.07
N ILE A 305 12.80 9.66 -0.16
CA ILE A 305 12.88 10.93 -0.89
C ILE A 305 11.49 11.28 -1.34
N VAL A 306 10.94 12.37 -0.80
CA VAL A 306 9.67 12.94 -1.25
C VAL A 306 9.98 14.16 -2.10
N SER A 307 9.67 14.07 -3.39
CA SER A 307 9.82 15.16 -4.35
C SER A 307 8.45 15.66 -4.80
N ILE A 308 8.17 16.94 -4.57
CA ILE A 308 6.97 17.64 -5.04
C ILE A 308 7.40 18.76 -5.97
N LYS A 309 7.11 18.61 -7.27
CA LYS A 309 7.54 19.57 -8.30
C LYS A 309 6.47 20.65 -8.52
N ASN A 310 6.91 21.91 -8.59
CA ASN A 310 6.08 23.03 -9.04
C ASN A 310 5.59 22.80 -10.48
N GLY A 311 4.38 23.26 -10.81
CA GLY A 311 3.81 23.23 -12.16
C GLY A 311 3.27 21.88 -12.66
N ILE A 312 3.89 20.76 -12.26
CA ILE A 312 3.50 19.41 -12.75
C ILE A 312 2.42 18.76 -11.85
N ASN A 313 2.12 19.35 -10.68
CA ASN A 313 1.22 18.78 -9.67
C ASN A 313 1.53 17.30 -9.37
N LYS A 314 2.80 16.93 -9.33
CA LYS A 314 3.24 15.54 -9.19
C LYS A 314 3.97 15.35 -7.87
N VAL A 315 3.52 14.36 -7.11
CA VAL A 315 4.15 13.87 -5.90
C VAL A 315 4.88 12.58 -6.25
N ILE A 316 6.13 12.45 -5.81
CA ILE A 316 6.96 11.27 -5.99
C ILE A 316 7.55 10.91 -4.64
N LEU A 317 7.24 9.73 -4.13
CA LEU A 317 7.88 9.10 -2.98
C LEU A 317 8.79 7.99 -3.50
N ARG A 318 10.09 8.07 -3.18
CA ARG A 318 11.07 7.00 -3.42
C ARG A 318 11.53 6.41 -2.11
N MET A 319 11.78 5.12 -2.11
CA MET A 319 12.04 4.34 -0.91
C MET A 319 13.29 3.47 -1.09
N SER A 320 13.78 2.93 0.02
CA SER A 320 14.93 2.03 0.01
C SER A 320 14.63 0.69 -0.65
N ASN A 321 15.68 0.03 -1.12
CA ASN A 321 15.60 -1.34 -1.59
C ASN A 321 15.37 -2.29 -0.40
N PHE A 322 14.68 -3.39 -0.63
CA PHE A 322 14.46 -4.42 0.37
C PHE A 322 14.33 -5.78 -0.31
N LYS A 323 14.44 -6.86 0.46
CA LYS A 323 14.30 -8.23 -0.03
C LYS A 323 13.02 -8.85 0.51
N SER A 324 12.30 -9.65 -0.30
CA SER A 324 11.23 -10.49 0.25
C SER A 324 11.81 -11.59 1.16
N PRO A 325 10.98 -12.24 2.00
CA PRO A 325 11.38 -13.49 2.63
C PRO A 325 11.72 -14.55 1.58
N PRO A 326 12.60 -15.52 1.89
CA PRO A 326 12.77 -16.71 1.07
C PRO A 326 11.42 -17.36 0.80
N HIS A 327 11.14 -17.76 -0.45
CA HIS A 327 9.84 -18.34 -0.82
C HIS A 327 9.50 -19.59 0.00
N SER A 328 10.50 -20.39 0.36
CA SER A 328 10.33 -21.56 1.21
C SER A 328 9.66 -21.23 2.55
N ALA A 329 9.97 -20.07 3.14
CA ALA A 329 9.46 -19.67 4.45
C ALA A 329 7.93 -19.51 4.46
N TYR A 330 7.36 -18.83 3.46
CA TYR A 330 5.91 -18.64 3.40
C TYR A 330 5.16 -19.80 2.72
N LEU A 331 5.81 -20.56 1.81
CA LEU A 331 5.19 -21.74 1.19
C LEU A 331 5.02 -22.91 2.17
N GLN A 332 5.84 -22.99 3.22
CA GLN A 332 5.70 -23.99 4.29
C GLN A 332 4.68 -23.58 5.36
N SER A 333 4.19 -22.34 5.34
CA SER A 333 3.28 -21.83 6.37
C SER A 333 1.90 -22.50 6.29
N LYS A 334 1.45 -23.07 7.41
CA LYS A 334 0.12 -23.66 7.56
C LYS A 334 -0.96 -22.66 7.95
N GLY A 335 -0.56 -21.45 8.35
CA GLY A 335 -1.46 -20.36 8.76
C GLY A 335 -1.12 -19.06 8.04
N ASP A 336 -1.80 -17.98 8.40
CA ASP A 336 -1.48 -16.68 7.80
C ASP A 336 -0.03 -16.30 8.09
N TYR A 337 0.71 -15.96 7.04
CA TYR A 337 2.12 -15.61 7.16
C TYR A 337 2.22 -14.10 7.39
N LYS A 338 2.84 -13.70 8.50
CA LYS A 338 3.09 -12.30 8.84
C LYS A 338 4.43 -11.89 8.27
N ILE A 339 4.40 -11.21 7.14
CA ILE A 339 5.62 -10.76 6.48
C ILE A 339 6.23 -9.55 7.19
N SER A 340 5.44 -8.79 7.96
CA SER A 340 5.93 -7.70 8.80
C SER A 340 6.96 -8.15 9.82
N GLU A 341 6.84 -9.37 10.35
CA GLU A 341 7.82 -9.93 11.28
C GLU A 341 9.18 -10.16 10.60
N TYR A 342 9.19 -10.49 9.30
CA TYR A 342 10.42 -10.57 8.51
C TYR A 342 10.94 -9.16 8.16
N TYR A 343 10.08 -8.24 7.75
CA TYR A 343 10.49 -6.85 7.45
C TYR A 343 10.91 -6.05 8.69
N ALA A 344 10.67 -6.53 9.90
CA ALA A 344 11.25 -5.97 11.11
C ALA A 344 12.74 -6.35 11.31
N GLN A 345 13.24 -7.37 10.60
CA GLN A 345 14.61 -7.87 10.74
C GLN A 345 15.59 -7.01 9.94
N GLU A 346 16.79 -6.76 10.48
CA GLU A 346 17.79 -5.89 9.84
C GLU A 346 18.31 -6.44 8.50
N ASP A 347 18.38 -7.76 8.36
CA ASP A 347 18.89 -8.48 7.17
C ASP A 347 17.88 -8.57 6.01
N ALA A 348 16.61 -8.30 6.27
CA ALA A 348 15.57 -8.16 5.25
C ALA A 348 15.81 -6.94 4.34
N HIS A 349 16.69 -6.03 4.74
CA HIS A 349 16.90 -4.76 4.07
C HIS A 349 18.31 -4.64 3.49
N THR A 350 18.40 -3.99 2.34
CA THR A 350 19.70 -3.69 1.73
C THR A 350 19.82 -2.18 1.60
N TYR A 351 20.93 -1.63 2.11
CA TYR A 351 21.17 -0.19 2.12
C TYR A 351 21.03 0.40 0.70
N LEU A 352 20.45 1.59 0.61
CA LEU A 352 20.48 2.38 -0.61
C LEU A 352 21.92 2.84 -0.82
N ASP A 353 22.65 2.25 -1.76
CA ASP A 353 23.77 2.97 -2.34
C ASP A 353 23.77 2.99 -3.87
N SER A 354 24.15 4.15 -4.40
CA SER A 354 24.44 4.53 -5.80
C SER A 354 23.37 5.17 -6.71
N THR A 355 22.26 5.75 -6.21
CA THR A 355 21.48 6.71 -7.06
C THR A 355 21.63 8.18 -6.71
N THR A 356 22.49 8.53 -5.75
CA THR A 356 23.21 9.80 -5.86
C THR A 356 24.33 9.63 -6.86
N CYS A 357 24.08 9.96 -8.13
CA CYS A 357 25.12 10.56 -8.96
C CYS A 357 25.53 11.88 -8.28
N SER A 358 26.35 11.79 -7.25
CA SER A 358 27.08 12.90 -6.66
C SER A 358 28.36 13.09 -7.47
N GLY A 359 28.34 13.98 -8.47
CA GLY A 359 29.50 14.77 -8.93
C GLY A 359 30.83 14.13 -9.36
N SER A 360 31.11 12.84 -9.18
CA SER A 360 32.44 12.25 -9.38
C SER A 360 32.51 11.15 -10.45
N CYS A 361 31.50 11.03 -11.32
CA CYS A 361 31.57 10.20 -12.54
C CYS A 361 32.34 10.91 -13.68
N SER A 362 33.49 11.50 -13.39
CA SER A 362 34.39 12.01 -14.43
C SER A 362 35.82 11.53 -14.21
N ARG A 363 36.38 10.97 -15.28
CA ARG A 363 37.75 10.46 -15.49
C ARG A 363 38.02 9.02 -15.04
N GLN A 364 37.49 8.07 -15.80
CA GLN A 364 38.36 6.95 -16.20
C GLN A 364 39.35 7.49 -17.24
N LYS A 365 40.63 7.56 -16.86
CA LYS A 365 41.74 7.63 -17.82
C LYS A 365 41.71 6.37 -18.68
N PRO A 366 42.10 6.43 -19.96
CA PRO A 366 42.38 5.23 -20.72
C PRO A 366 43.68 4.63 -20.18
N ASP A 367 43.62 3.38 -19.72
CA ASP A 367 44.82 2.63 -19.39
C ASP A 367 45.66 2.46 -20.66
N THR A 368 46.90 2.93 -20.55
CA THR A 368 47.97 2.72 -21.53
C THR A 368 48.95 1.74 -20.89
N LEU A 369 48.98 0.53 -21.43
CA LEU A 369 50.12 -0.36 -21.73
C LEU A 369 49.69 -1.82 -21.74
#